data_AF-A0A2V8T0J9-F1
#
_entry.id   AF-A0A2V8T0J9-F1
#
_cell.length_a   1.000
_cell.length_b   1.000
_cell.length_c   1.000
_cell.angle_alpha   90.00
_cell.angle_beta   90.00
_cell.angle_gamma   90.00
#
_symmetry.space_group_name_H-M   'P 1'
#
loop_
_entity.id
_entity.type
_entity.pdbx_description
1 polymer ?
#
loop_
_entity_poly.entity_id
_entity_poly.type
_entity_poly.pdbx_seq_one_letter_code
_entity_poly.pdbx_strand_id
1 'polypeptide(L)'
;FRAKGRDLAAFLASSGYIVGMLGGAAFGLYPYLLPASTDDRYSLTIYNSSAGVYGLTVGVVWWVIGIALALGYFAFVYRSIRGKVTFEGEDGY
;
A
#
# COMPACT_ATOMS: atom_id res chain seq x y z
N PHE A 1 4.55 21.80 -20.95
CA PHE A 1 4.28 21.42 -19.55
C PHE A 1 5.22 20.30 -19.07
N ARG A 2 6.50 20.60 -18.80
CA ARG A 2 7.42 19.66 -18.14
C ARG A 2 7.79 20.27 -16.79
N ALA A 3 7.05 19.91 -15.74
CA ALA A 3 7.35 20.32 -14.38
C ALA A 3 8.55 19.51 -13.86
N LYS A 4 9.73 19.94 -14.32
CA LYS A 4 11.06 19.40 -14.01
C LYS A 4 11.24 19.38 -12.47
N GLY A 5 11.27 18.19 -11.87
CA GLY A 5 11.57 18.00 -10.45
C GLY A 5 10.39 17.61 -9.54
N ARG A 6 9.19 17.37 -10.08
CA ARG A 6 8.02 16.89 -9.31
C ARG A 6 7.67 15.42 -9.54
N ASP A 7 8.54 14.63 -10.17
CA ASP A 7 8.26 13.22 -10.48
C ASP A 7 7.94 12.42 -9.21
N LEU A 8 8.62 12.72 -8.10
CA LEU A 8 8.35 12.15 -6.78
C LEU A 8 6.95 12.52 -6.25
N ALA A 9 6.52 13.76 -6.45
CA ALA A 9 5.20 14.23 -6.07
C ALA A 9 4.10 13.65 -6.98
N ALA A 10 4.38 13.47 -8.27
CA ALA A 10 3.45 12.83 -9.21
C ALA A 10 3.26 11.34 -8.87
N PHE A 11 4.35 10.65 -8.52
CA PHE A 11 4.30 9.26 -8.05
C PHE A 11 3.50 9.13 -6.75
N LEU A 12 3.81 9.96 -5.74
CA LEU A 12 3.06 9.97 -4.48
C LEU A 12 1.57 10.30 -4.69
N ALA A 13 1.25 11.23 -5.60
CA ALA A 13 -0.13 11.56 -5.91
C ALA A 13 -0.89 10.38 -6.52
N SER A 14 -0.26 9.63 -7.45
CA SER A 14 -0.86 8.43 -8.04
C SER A 14 -1.03 7.31 -6.99
N SER A 15 0.00 7.05 -6.18
CA SER A 15 -0.10 6.06 -5.09
C SER A 15 -1.16 6.46 -4.06
N GLY A 16 -1.21 7.72 -3.67
CA GLY A 16 -2.21 8.27 -2.76
C GLY A 16 -3.63 8.17 -3.34
N TYR A 17 -3.80 8.40 -4.64
CA TYR A 17 -5.07 8.23 -5.33
C TYR A 17 -5.57 6.78 -5.26
N ILE A 18 -4.69 5.80 -5.55
CA ILE A 18 -5.05 4.37 -5.47
C ILE A 18 -5.43 3.99 -4.03
N VAL A 19 -4.65 4.42 -3.04
CA VAL A 19 -4.92 4.15 -1.62
C VAL A 19 -6.24 4.79 -1.18
N GLY A 20 -6.50 6.04 -1.58
CA GLY A 20 -7.73 6.76 -1.26
C GLY A 20 -8.96 6.13 -1.91
N MET A 21 -8.86 5.75 -3.19
CA MET A 21 -9.94 5.07 -3.90
C MET A 21 -10.27 3.72 -3.25
N LEU A 22 -9.26 2.89 -2.99
CA LEU A 22 -9.44 1.56 -2.40
C LEU A 22 -9.93 1.66 -0.95
N GLY A 23 -9.38 2.58 -0.18
CA GLY A 23 -9.82 2.88 1.18
C GLY A 23 -11.28 3.35 1.20
N GLY A 24 -11.66 4.27 0.31
CA GLY A 24 -13.04 4.74 0.17
C GLY A 24 -14.01 3.61 -0.17
N ALA A 25 -13.63 2.69 -1.06
CA ALA A 25 -14.43 1.52 -1.36
C ALA A 25 -14.59 0.59 -0.14
N ALA A 26 -13.52 0.37 0.62
CA ALA A 26 -13.56 -0.43 1.85
C ALA A 26 -14.44 0.23 2.93
N PHE A 27 -14.35 1.55 3.11
CA PHE A 27 -15.23 2.31 4.01
C PHE A 27 -16.70 2.26 3.56
N GLY A 28 -16.97 2.27 2.25
CA GLY A 28 -18.32 2.13 1.71
C GLY A 28 -18.92 0.74 1.90
N LEU A 29 -18.08 -0.31 1.97
CA LEU A 29 -18.51 -1.68 2.24
C LEU A 29 -18.70 -1.98 3.73
N TYR A 30 -18.04 -1.23 4.61
CA TYR A 30 -18.16 -1.41 6.06
C TYR A 30 -19.63 -1.24 6.51
N PRO A 31 -20.24 -2.21 7.23
CA PRO A 31 -19.62 -3.31 7.99
C PRO A 31 -19.64 -4.70 7.31
N TYR A 32 -20.02 -4.81 6.03
CA TYR A 32 -20.16 -6.07 5.30
C TYR A 32 -18.99 -6.31 4.33
N LEU A 33 -18.24 -7.39 4.50
CA LEU A 33 -17.13 -7.75 3.60
C LEU A 33 -17.64 -8.42 2.31
N LEU A 34 -18.71 -9.19 2.42
CA LEU A 34 -19.45 -9.84 1.32
C LEU A 34 -20.94 -9.90 1.71
N PRO A 35 -21.80 -9.00 1.21
CA PRO A 35 -23.23 -9.13 1.40
C PRO A 35 -23.74 -10.35 0.61
N ALA A 36 -24.33 -11.32 1.30
CA ALA A 36 -24.88 -12.51 0.67
C ALA A 36 -26.17 -12.13 -0.07
N SER A 37 -26.26 -12.40 -1.37
CA SER A 37 -27.41 -12.01 -2.21
C SER A 37 -28.68 -12.85 -1.97
N THR A 38 -28.69 -13.73 -0.97
CA THR A 38 -29.71 -14.80 -0.82
C THR A 38 -30.35 -14.87 0.57
N ASP A 39 -29.62 -14.54 1.65
CA ASP A 39 -30.15 -14.53 3.02
C ASP A 39 -29.20 -13.74 3.95
N ASP A 40 -29.73 -12.78 4.73
CA ASP A 40 -28.96 -11.87 5.61
C ASP A 40 -28.17 -12.60 6.70
N ARG A 41 -28.54 -13.86 7.01
CA ARG A 41 -27.90 -14.71 8.03
C ARG A 41 -26.52 -15.27 7.65
N TYR A 42 -26.17 -15.29 6.37
CA TYR A 42 -24.84 -15.73 5.89
C TYR A 42 -23.92 -14.56 5.55
N SER A 43 -24.30 -13.34 5.93
CA SER A 43 -23.50 -12.14 5.70
C SER A 43 -22.18 -12.23 6.49
N LEU A 44 -21.07 -12.21 5.76
CA LEU A 44 -19.73 -12.30 6.33
C LEU A 44 -19.37 -10.94 6.93
N THR A 45 -19.74 -10.75 8.19
CA THR A 45 -19.44 -9.54 8.97
C THR A 45 -18.06 -9.68 9.62
N ILE A 46 -17.41 -8.54 9.86
CA ILE A 46 -16.06 -8.45 10.47
C ILE A 46 -16.01 -9.18 11.82
N TYR A 47 -17.14 -9.25 12.52
CA TYR A 47 -17.31 -9.89 13.83
C TYR A 47 -17.41 -11.43 13.77
N ASN A 48 -17.87 -12.00 12.66
CA ASN A 48 -18.00 -13.45 12.51
C ASN A 48 -16.81 -14.06 11.76
N SER A 49 -16.20 -13.30 10.85
CA SER A 49 -15.10 -13.77 10.00
C SER A 49 -13.69 -13.55 10.59
N SER A 50 -13.60 -13.02 11.80
CA SER A 50 -12.30 -12.78 12.45
C SER A 50 -11.63 -14.11 12.81
N ALA A 51 -10.41 -14.32 12.34
CA ALA A 51 -9.54 -15.39 12.84
C ALA A 51 -9.37 -15.27 14.36
N GLY A 52 -9.18 -16.39 15.07
CA GLY A 52 -9.10 -16.41 16.54
C GLY A 52 -8.21 -15.28 17.08
N VAL A 53 -8.68 -14.58 18.11
CA VAL A 53 -8.11 -13.30 18.62
C VAL A 53 -6.58 -13.36 18.73
N TYR A 54 -6.03 -14.46 19.22
CA TYR A 54 -4.59 -14.67 19.35
C TYR A 54 -3.84 -14.60 18.01
N GLY A 55 -4.30 -15.32 16.98
CA GLY A 55 -3.67 -15.33 15.66
C GLY A 55 -3.77 -13.97 14.96
N LEU A 56 -4.90 -13.27 15.14
CA LEU A 56 -5.09 -11.93 14.61
C LEU A 56 -4.14 -10.92 15.26
N THR A 57 -4.04 -10.91 16.60
CA THR A 57 -3.16 -10.00 17.33
C THR A 57 -1.69 -10.24 16.96
N VAL A 58 -1.24 -11.49 16.99
CA VAL A 58 0.15 -11.83 16.63
C VAL A 58 0.43 -11.51 15.16
N GLY A 59 -0.51 -11.84 14.26
CA GLY A 59 -0.41 -11.54 12.84
C GLY A 59 -0.28 -10.05 12.57
N VAL A 60 -1.10 -9.21 13.22
CA VAL A 60 -1.02 -7.74 13.09
C VAL A 60 0.32 -7.21 13.63
N VAL A 61 0.76 -7.66 14.80
CA VAL A 61 2.05 -7.23 15.37
C VAL A 61 3.21 -7.58 14.42
N TRP A 62 3.24 -8.83 13.92
CA TRP A 62 4.27 -9.27 12.98
C TRP A 62 4.21 -8.51 11.64
N TRP A 63 3.00 -8.30 11.13
CA TRP A 63 2.77 -7.58 9.87
C TRP A 63 3.25 -6.12 9.96
N VAL A 64 2.98 -5.43 11.08
CA VAL A 64 3.46 -4.06 11.32
C VAL A 64 4.99 -3.99 11.27
N ILE A 65 5.68 -4.95 11.90
CA ILE A 65 7.15 -5.04 11.87
C ILE A 65 7.63 -5.27 10.43
N GLY A 66 6.99 -6.19 9.69
CA GLY A 66 7.34 -6.47 8.30
C GLY A 66 7.17 -5.26 7.37
N ILE A 67 6.06 -4.53 7.49
CA ILE A 67 5.82 -3.28 6.74
C ILE A 67 6.83 -2.21 7.11
N ALA A 68 7.16 -2.05 8.40
CA ALA A 68 8.16 -1.08 8.84
C ALA A 68 9.54 -1.35 8.23
N LEU A 69 9.97 -2.62 8.22
CA LEU A 69 11.22 -3.03 7.57
C LEU A 69 11.19 -2.80 6.06
N ALA A 70 10.09 -3.16 5.39
CA ALA A 70 9.91 -2.94 3.95
C ALA A 70 9.99 -1.45 3.60
N LEU A 71 9.26 -0.58 4.33
CA LEU A 71 9.31 0.86 4.14
C LEU A 71 10.71 1.43 4.36
N GLY A 72 11.43 0.95 5.40
CA GLY A 72 12.82 1.32 5.64
C GLY A 72 13.73 0.96 4.47
N TYR A 73 13.59 -0.26 3.93
CA TYR A 73 14.33 -0.71 2.75
C TYR A 73 13.99 0.13 1.52
N PHE A 74 12.70 0.34 1.22
CA PHE A 74 12.29 1.18 0.09
C PHE A 74 12.84 2.60 0.20
N ALA A 75 12.78 3.20 1.40
CA ALA A 75 13.35 4.53 1.64
C ALA A 75 14.87 4.57 1.44
N PHE A 76 15.58 3.54 1.90
CA PHE A 76 17.03 3.41 1.72
C PHE A 76 17.39 3.25 0.23
N VAL A 77 16.69 2.37 -0.49
CA VAL A 77 16.89 2.16 -1.94
C VAL A 77 16.60 3.43 -2.72
N TYR A 78 15.48 4.11 -2.45
CA TYR A 78 15.15 5.38 -3.10
C TYR A 78 16.19 6.47 -2.81
N ARG A 79 16.78 6.45 -1.59
CA ARG A 79 17.89 7.34 -1.23
C ARG A 79 19.17 6.98 -1.98
N SER A 80 19.48 5.70 -2.12
CA SER A 80 20.70 5.19 -2.76
C SER A 80 20.70 5.42 -4.28
N ILE A 81 19.55 5.22 -4.94
CA ILE A 81 19.39 5.44 -6.39
C ILE A 81 19.37 6.94 -6.74
N ARG A 82 19.17 7.82 -5.76
CA ARG A 82 19.32 9.27 -5.95
C ARG A 82 20.78 9.71 -6.12
N GLY A 83 21.74 8.79 -5.93
CA GLY A 83 23.13 8.97 -6.35
C GLY A 83 23.19 9.10 -7.86
N LYS A 84 23.81 10.18 -8.35
CA LYS A 84 23.93 10.53 -9.76
C LYS A 84 24.23 9.30 -10.62
N VAL A 85 23.33 8.96 -11.54
CA VAL A 85 23.69 8.14 -12.70
C VAL A 85 24.60 9.03 -13.53
N THR A 86 25.90 8.96 -13.24
CA THR A 86 26.92 9.53 -14.10
C THR A 86 26.93 8.63 -15.32
N PHE A 87 26.35 9.13 -16.42
CA PHE A 87 26.63 8.59 -17.75
C PHE A 87 28.10 8.92 -18.02
N GLU A 88 29.00 8.05 -17.58
CA GLU A 88 30.40 8.11 -18.00
C GLU A 88 30.48 7.40 -19.35
N GLY A 89 30.59 8.20 -20.41
CA GLY A 89 31.18 7.78 -21.68
C GLY A 89 30.26 7.12 -22.70
N GLU A 90 29.50 7.93 -23.43
CA GLU A 90 29.19 7.66 -24.85
C GLU A 90 29.63 8.87 -25.71
N ASP A 91 30.82 9.39 -25.40
CA ASP A 91 31.55 10.33 -26.24
C ASP A 91 32.70 9.54 -26.89
N GLY A 92 32.37 8.66 -27.84
CA GLY A 92 33.36 7.76 -28.45
C GLY A 92 32.94 7.28 -29.84
N TYR A 93 33.03 8.20 -30.81
CA TYR A 93 33.05 8.03 -32.28
C TYR A 93 31.93 7.22 -32.95
#